data_AF-A0A194QEN6-F1
#
_entry.id   AF-A0A194QEN6-F1
#
_cell.length_a   1.000
_cell.length_b   1.000
_cell.length_c   1.000
_cell.angle_alpha   90.00
_cell.angle_beta   90.00
_cell.angle_gamma   90.00
#
_symmetry.space_group_name_H-M   'P 1'
#
loop_
_entity.id
_entity.type
_entity.pdbx_description
1 polymer ?
#
loop_
_entity_poly.entity_id
_entity_poly.type
_entity_poly.pdbx_seq_one_letter_code
_entity_poly.pdbx_strand_id
1 'polypeptide(L)'
;MTRCEVLSAKLNGHVLEVKVQSEDLRATCYIEGICLQEGDIISILAVRNPSGQFHVNNTAGLIVFRPDYLLSSTSVVAGVFCQRKAVLQERWRGIDSANVAMTIGILIHELVQKALTDRIMSKERLRFETDKIIKDSIQMLFDAGLSEEEARSNMEMYIIPLSEFMDTYMTEKPRKHMQKQSNWSGHINKVLDIEENLCCPKLGLKGKIDATLEVTIHERDGRRNEIVPLELKSGRATVSVEHRGQLVLYGMMLSLMREEDPTQAIQRGLLLYLKEGIMLREVSCGYPERRDLIMLRNQLVHWDQ
;
A
#
# COMPACT_ATOMS: atom_id res chain seq x y z
N MET A 1 20.59 8.83 2.78
CA MET A 1 20.38 10.29 2.73
C MET A 1 19.08 10.55 1.99
N THR A 2 18.24 11.45 2.49
CA THR A 2 16.86 11.67 2.00
C THR A 2 16.80 12.46 0.70
N ARG A 3 17.75 13.36 0.47
CA ARG A 3 17.84 14.19 -0.72
C ARG A 3 19.31 14.48 -1.02
N CYS A 4 19.75 14.04 -2.19
CA CYS A 4 21.12 14.13 -2.66
C CYS A 4 21.15 14.74 -4.06
N GLU A 5 22.08 15.65 -4.29
CA GLU A 5 22.45 16.10 -5.63
C GLU A 5 23.62 15.27 -6.14
N VAL A 6 23.52 14.83 -7.40
CA VAL A 6 24.62 14.14 -8.09
C VAL A 6 25.63 15.18 -8.57
N LEU A 7 26.81 15.18 -7.96
CA LEU A 7 27.91 16.08 -8.31
C LEU A 7 28.73 15.59 -9.49
N SER A 8 28.85 14.27 -9.65
CA SER A 8 29.53 13.66 -10.80
C SER A 8 29.15 12.21 -10.91
N ALA A 9 28.98 11.72 -12.13
CA ALA A 9 28.75 10.31 -12.43
C ALA A 9 29.80 9.85 -13.46
N LYS A 10 30.62 8.87 -13.09
CA LYS A 10 31.68 8.33 -13.96
C LYS A 10 31.46 6.84 -14.18
N LEU A 11 31.33 6.45 -15.44
CA LEU A 11 31.12 5.05 -15.81
C LEU A 11 32.46 4.31 -15.84
N ASN A 12 32.60 3.31 -14.97
CA ASN A 12 33.75 2.42 -14.88
C ASN A 12 33.28 0.99 -15.24
N GLY A 13 33.30 0.65 -16.53
CA GLY A 13 32.75 -0.61 -17.03
C GLY A 13 31.22 -0.64 -16.90
N HIS A 14 30.68 -1.55 -16.08
CA HIS A 14 29.24 -1.66 -15.81
C HIS A 14 28.79 -0.93 -14.53
N VAL A 15 29.74 -0.35 -13.78
CA VAL A 15 29.48 0.31 -12.50
C VAL A 15 29.63 1.81 -12.67
N LEU A 16 28.65 2.57 -12.20
CA LEU A 16 28.67 4.01 -12.16
C LEU A 16 29.20 4.47 -10.79
N GLU A 17 30.37 5.10 -10.77
CA GLU A 17 30.87 5.78 -9.57
C GLU A 17 30.22 7.16 -9.48
N VAL A 18 29.40 7.35 -8.46
CA VAL A 18 28.60 8.57 -8.28
C VAL A 18 28.99 9.27 -7.00
N LYS A 19 29.39 10.54 -7.13
CA LYS A 19 29.59 11.42 -5.99
C LYS A 19 28.31 12.18 -5.75
N VAL A 20 27.81 12.07 -4.53
CA VAL A 20 26.58 12.73 -4.10
C VAL A 20 26.84 13.67 -2.94
N GLN A 21 26.07 14.75 -2.88
CA GLN A 21 26.07 15.70 -1.78
C GLN A 21 24.66 15.84 -1.20
N SER A 22 24.57 15.79 0.12
CA SER A 22 23.37 16.06 0.89
C SER A 22 23.76 17.03 2.01
N GLU A 23 23.30 18.27 1.92
CA GLU A 23 23.74 19.35 2.82
C GLU A 23 25.28 19.45 2.82
N ASP A 24 25.92 19.31 3.99
CA ASP A 24 27.38 19.34 4.16
C ASP A 24 28.04 17.95 4.00
N LEU A 25 27.25 16.89 3.83
CA LEU A 25 27.75 15.53 3.71
C LEU A 25 27.99 15.15 2.25
N ARG A 26 29.17 14.60 1.98
CA ARG A 26 29.53 14.03 0.67
C ARG A 26 29.78 12.54 0.81
N ALA A 27 29.30 11.78 -0.16
CA ALA A 27 29.52 10.35 -0.23
C ALA A 27 29.79 9.90 -1.66
N THR A 28 30.55 8.82 -1.81
CA THR A 28 30.70 8.11 -3.08
C THR A 28 29.90 6.81 -3.01
N CYS A 29 29.08 6.57 -4.03
CA CYS A 29 28.29 5.35 -4.18
C CYS A 29 28.56 4.69 -5.53
N TYR A 30 28.58 3.37 -5.55
CA TYR A 30 28.78 2.55 -6.74
C TYR A 30 27.44 1.96 -7.16
N ILE A 31 26.98 2.32 -8.35
CA ILE A 31 25.62 2.05 -8.81
C ILE A 31 25.64 1.21 -10.07
N GLU A 32 24.83 0.16 -10.13
CA GLU A 32 24.66 -0.70 -11.29
C GLU A 32 23.23 -0.62 -11.85
N GLY A 33 23.08 -0.71 -13.17
CA GLY A 33 21.78 -0.84 -13.83
C GLY A 33 20.92 0.44 -13.89
N ILE A 34 21.41 1.56 -13.37
CA ILE A 34 20.72 2.86 -13.37
C ILE A 34 21.66 3.92 -13.95
N CYS A 35 21.13 4.75 -14.86
CA CYS A 35 21.86 5.89 -15.40
C CYS A 35 21.54 7.14 -14.58
N LEU A 36 22.58 7.85 -14.13
CA LEU A 36 22.48 9.13 -13.43
C LEU A 36 23.29 10.18 -14.17
N GLN A 37 22.83 11.42 -14.12
CA GLN A 37 23.48 12.59 -14.69
C GLN A 37 23.87 13.58 -13.59
N GLU A 38 24.89 14.40 -13.87
CA GLU A 38 25.25 15.52 -13.00
C GLU A 38 24.06 16.49 -12.89
N GLY A 39 23.76 16.92 -11.67
CA GLY A 39 22.59 17.75 -11.34
C GLY A 39 21.32 16.96 -11.01
N ASP A 40 21.29 15.63 -11.16
CA ASP A 40 20.14 14.82 -10.75
C ASP A 40 19.90 14.93 -9.24
N ILE A 41 18.64 15.12 -8.85
CA ILE A 41 18.21 15.08 -7.44
C ILE A 41 17.63 13.69 -7.15
N ILE A 42 18.23 12.98 -6.19
CA ILE A 42 17.91 11.60 -5.86
C ILE A 42 17.82 11.36 -4.35
N SER A 43 17.10 10.31 -3.94
CA SER A 43 17.23 9.69 -2.62
C SER A 43 17.91 8.34 -2.79
N ILE A 44 18.89 8.03 -1.92
CA ILE A 44 19.65 6.78 -1.98
C ILE A 44 19.54 6.05 -0.64
N LEU A 45 19.07 4.81 -0.73
CA LEU A 45 19.18 3.78 0.30
C LEU A 45 20.26 2.79 -0.15
N ALA A 46 21.51 3.05 0.21
CA ALA A 46 22.64 2.22 -0.20
C ALA A 46 23.02 1.23 0.90
N VAL A 47 23.53 0.06 0.49
CA VAL A 47 24.08 -0.94 1.41
C VAL A 47 25.60 -0.78 1.46
N ARG A 48 26.21 -0.97 2.64
CA ARG A 48 27.67 -1.00 2.76
C ARG A 48 28.18 -2.40 2.46
N ASN A 49 29.18 -2.50 1.58
CA ASN A 49 29.90 -3.75 1.37
C ASN A 49 30.95 -3.97 2.49
N PRO A 50 31.62 -5.14 2.54
CA PRO A 50 32.66 -5.42 3.54
C PRO A 50 33.86 -4.46 3.49
N SER A 51 34.13 -3.81 2.35
CA SER A 51 35.17 -2.77 2.24
C SER A 51 34.69 -1.38 2.69
N GLY A 52 33.47 -1.27 3.21
CA GLY A 52 32.88 -0.04 3.74
C GLY A 52 32.32 0.92 2.69
N GLN A 53 32.35 0.55 1.42
CA GLN A 53 31.84 1.34 0.29
C GLN A 53 30.32 1.17 0.14
N PHE A 54 29.65 2.25 -0.25
CA PHE A 54 28.22 2.24 -0.52
C PHE A 54 27.93 1.70 -1.92
N HIS A 55 27.04 0.72 -2.03
CA HIS A 55 26.62 0.16 -3.31
C HIS A 55 25.10 0.10 -3.45
N VAL A 56 24.64 0.23 -4.70
CA VAL A 56 23.27 -0.06 -5.13
C VAL A 56 23.35 -0.88 -6.41
N ASN A 57 22.68 -2.02 -6.44
CA ASN A 57 22.67 -2.90 -7.59
C ASN A 57 21.34 -3.65 -7.72
N ASN A 58 21.31 -4.64 -8.61
CA ASN A 58 20.13 -5.44 -8.87
C ASN A 58 19.65 -6.30 -7.69
N THR A 59 20.44 -6.45 -6.63
CA THR A 59 20.13 -7.30 -5.46
C THR A 59 20.10 -6.55 -4.13
N ALA A 60 20.60 -5.31 -4.07
CA ALA A 60 20.65 -4.50 -2.87
C ALA A 60 20.54 -2.99 -3.12
N GLY A 61 19.87 -2.29 -2.20
CA GLY A 61 19.72 -0.85 -2.20
C GLY A 61 18.56 -0.32 -3.08
N LEU A 62 18.21 0.96 -2.92
CA LEU A 62 17.19 1.61 -3.74
C LEU A 62 17.62 3.03 -4.09
N ILE A 63 17.28 3.45 -5.30
CA ILE A 63 17.45 4.82 -5.78
C ILE A 63 16.10 5.36 -6.23
N VAL A 64 15.78 6.56 -5.78
CA VAL A 64 14.53 7.26 -6.09
C VAL A 64 14.88 8.59 -6.74
N PHE A 65 14.39 8.82 -7.96
CA PHE A 65 14.59 10.09 -8.67
C PHE A 65 13.60 11.14 -8.20
N ARG A 66 14.02 12.39 -8.02
CA ARG A 66 13.16 13.49 -7.56
C ARG A 66 12.31 13.06 -6.35
N PRO A 67 12.95 12.75 -5.20
CA PRO A 67 12.26 12.30 -4.00
C PRO A 67 11.20 13.29 -3.50
N ASP A 68 11.35 14.57 -3.85
CA ASP A 68 10.40 15.65 -3.53
C ASP A 68 9.05 15.49 -4.27
N TYR A 69 9.01 14.72 -5.37
CA TYR A 69 7.80 14.47 -6.14
C TYR A 69 7.06 13.22 -5.64
N LEU A 70 6.08 13.41 -4.75
CA LEU A 70 5.37 12.28 -4.14
C LEU A 70 4.28 11.72 -5.05
N LEU A 71 4.55 10.54 -5.64
CA LEU A 71 3.54 9.76 -6.36
C LEU A 71 2.70 8.93 -5.39
N SER A 72 1.39 8.87 -5.59
CA SER A 72 0.55 7.97 -4.79
C SER A 72 0.86 6.51 -5.14
N SER A 73 0.79 5.61 -4.15
CA SER A 73 0.94 4.17 -4.39
C SER A 73 -0.02 3.66 -5.45
N THR A 74 -1.26 4.18 -5.49
CA THR A 74 -2.27 3.88 -6.50
C THR A 74 -1.83 4.27 -7.91
N SER A 75 -1.24 5.45 -8.09
CA SER A 75 -0.74 5.90 -9.40
C SER A 75 0.48 5.10 -9.86
N VAL A 76 1.36 4.71 -8.93
CA VAL A 76 2.49 3.83 -9.26
C VAL A 76 2.00 2.48 -9.79
N VAL A 77 1.09 1.82 -9.06
CA VAL A 77 0.61 0.50 -9.48
C VAL A 77 -0.28 0.53 -10.71
N ALA A 78 -0.99 1.64 -10.97
CA ALA A 78 -1.70 1.84 -12.23
C ALA A 78 -0.76 1.83 -13.45
N GLY A 79 0.52 2.19 -13.25
CA GLY A 79 1.55 2.18 -14.27
C GLY A 79 2.06 0.79 -14.67
N VAL A 80 1.73 -0.27 -13.90
CA VAL A 80 2.22 -1.65 -14.15
C VAL A 80 1.81 -2.14 -15.54
N PHE A 81 0.57 -1.87 -15.96
CA PHE A 81 0.07 -2.26 -17.28
C PHE A 81 0.25 -1.17 -18.34
N CYS A 82 0.07 0.10 -17.98
CA CYS A 82 0.17 1.20 -18.92
C CYS A 82 0.63 2.49 -18.22
N GLN A 83 1.91 2.82 -18.38
CA GLN A 83 2.50 4.04 -17.83
C GLN A 83 1.82 5.30 -18.35
N ARG A 84 1.52 5.34 -19.65
CA ARG A 84 0.80 6.48 -20.26
C ARG A 84 -0.58 6.69 -19.61
N LYS A 85 -1.35 5.61 -19.39
CA LYS A 85 -2.65 5.70 -18.72
C LYS A 85 -2.50 6.26 -17.30
N ALA A 86 -1.52 5.78 -16.54
CA ALA A 86 -1.28 6.26 -15.18
C ALA A 86 -0.93 7.75 -15.13
N VAL A 87 -0.06 8.23 -16.03
CA VAL A 87 0.29 9.66 -16.11
C VAL A 87 -0.92 10.51 -16.51
N LEU A 88 -1.72 10.06 -17.48
CA LEU A 88 -2.94 10.77 -17.87
C LEU A 88 -3.97 10.83 -16.72
N GLN A 89 -4.16 9.74 -15.98
CA GLN A 89 -5.06 9.71 -14.82
C GLN A 89 -4.59 10.63 -13.69
N GLU A 90 -3.27 10.76 -13.51
CA GLU A 90 -2.69 11.66 -12.51
C GLU A 90 -2.88 13.13 -12.89
N ARG A 91 -2.64 13.49 -14.16
CA ARG A 91 -2.76 14.88 -14.65
C ARG A 91 -4.20 15.36 -14.75
N TRP A 92 -5.14 14.47 -15.08
CA TRP A 92 -6.55 14.81 -15.29
C TRP A 92 -7.47 14.14 -14.25
N ARG A 93 -7.13 14.31 -12.98
CA ARG A 93 -7.97 13.84 -11.86
C ARG A 93 -9.34 14.54 -11.87
N GLY A 94 -10.38 13.78 -11.56
CA GLY A 94 -11.74 14.31 -11.41
C GLY A 94 -12.55 14.43 -12.71
N ILE A 95 -12.04 13.93 -13.84
CA ILE A 95 -12.85 13.76 -15.06
C ILE A 95 -13.83 12.59 -14.91
N ASP A 96 -13.48 11.57 -14.13
CA ASP A 96 -14.34 10.41 -13.92
C ASP A 96 -15.59 10.83 -13.14
N SER A 97 -16.77 10.62 -13.75
CA SER A 97 -18.05 10.88 -13.10
C SER A 97 -18.27 9.90 -11.95
N ALA A 98 -18.96 10.36 -10.90
CA ALA A 98 -19.47 9.49 -9.86
C ALA A 98 -20.23 8.31 -10.50
N ASN A 99 -19.91 7.09 -10.09
CA ASN A 99 -20.61 5.90 -10.57
C ASN A 99 -21.02 5.04 -9.38
N VAL A 100 -22.04 4.21 -9.61
CA VAL A 100 -22.63 3.35 -8.59
C VAL A 100 -21.58 2.47 -7.90
N ALA A 101 -20.64 1.89 -8.67
CA ALA A 101 -19.63 0.99 -8.11
C ALA A 101 -18.64 1.72 -7.18
N MET A 102 -18.20 2.93 -7.53
CA MET A 102 -17.33 3.75 -6.68
C MET A 102 -18.06 4.22 -5.43
N THR A 103 -19.31 4.65 -5.57
CA THR A 103 -20.15 5.12 -4.46
C THR A 103 -20.36 4.00 -3.44
N ILE A 104 -20.81 2.83 -3.90
CA ILE A 104 -20.93 1.64 -3.05
C ILE A 104 -19.59 1.26 -2.42
N GLY A 105 -18.49 1.36 -3.18
CA GLY A 105 -17.14 1.16 -2.66
C GLY A 105 -16.83 2.04 -1.45
N ILE A 106 -17.12 3.33 -1.53
CA ILE A 106 -16.89 4.29 -0.44
C ILE A 106 -17.72 3.90 0.80
N LEU A 107 -19.01 3.63 0.64
CA LEU A 107 -19.90 3.26 1.76
C LEU A 107 -19.44 1.96 2.44
N ILE A 108 -18.95 0.98 1.68
CA ILE A 108 -18.40 -0.26 2.24
C ILE A 108 -17.12 0.00 3.02
N HIS A 109 -16.21 0.84 2.50
CA HIS A 109 -14.99 1.19 3.22
C HIS A 109 -15.34 1.85 4.55
N GLU A 110 -16.26 2.82 4.56
CA GLU A 110 -16.72 3.48 5.79
C GLU A 110 -17.33 2.48 6.79
N LEU A 111 -18.17 1.54 6.32
CA LEU A 111 -18.75 0.51 7.19
C LEU A 111 -17.69 -0.41 7.79
N VAL A 112 -16.71 -0.86 6.99
CA VAL A 112 -15.62 -1.73 7.46
C VAL A 112 -14.75 -0.98 8.47
N GLN A 113 -14.40 0.27 8.19
CA GLN A 113 -13.64 1.13 9.10
C GLN A 113 -14.37 1.32 10.43
N LYS A 114 -15.69 1.55 10.38
CA LYS A 114 -16.54 1.65 11.58
C LYS A 114 -16.57 0.35 12.36
N ALA A 115 -16.74 -0.79 11.68
CA ALA A 115 -16.74 -2.10 12.30
C ALA A 115 -15.40 -2.43 12.98
N LEU A 116 -14.28 -2.14 12.32
CA LEU A 116 -12.93 -2.32 12.84
C LEU A 116 -12.69 -1.47 14.10
N THR A 117 -13.07 -0.19 14.05
CA THR A 117 -12.86 0.78 15.15
C THR A 117 -13.69 0.42 16.38
N ASP A 118 -14.98 0.16 16.19
CA ASP A 118 -15.93 -0.08 17.29
C ASP A 118 -16.01 -1.58 17.65
N ARG A 119 -15.23 -2.44 16.99
CA ARG A 119 -15.24 -3.91 17.13
C ARG A 119 -16.65 -4.52 16.98
N ILE A 120 -17.38 -4.09 15.95
CA ILE A 120 -18.76 -4.51 15.71
C ILE A 120 -18.79 -5.88 15.04
N MET A 121 -19.42 -6.86 15.70
CA MET A 121 -19.57 -8.22 15.18
C MET A 121 -21.03 -8.58 14.89
N SER A 122 -21.99 -7.90 15.53
CA SER A 122 -23.42 -8.17 15.36
C SER A 122 -23.91 -7.67 14.00
N LYS A 123 -24.61 -8.55 13.28
CA LYS A 123 -25.25 -8.23 11.99
C LYS A 123 -26.28 -7.12 12.14
N GLU A 124 -27.04 -7.14 13.22
CA GLU A 124 -28.04 -6.11 13.54
C GLU A 124 -27.38 -4.74 13.72
N ARG A 125 -26.25 -4.69 14.43
CA ARG A 125 -25.51 -3.44 14.61
C ARG A 125 -24.87 -2.96 13.32
N LEU A 126 -24.30 -3.86 12.51
CA LEU A 126 -23.76 -3.49 11.19
C LEU A 126 -24.86 -2.91 10.28
N ARG A 127 -26.06 -3.50 10.24
CA ARG A 127 -27.19 -2.93 9.49
C ARG A 127 -27.58 -1.54 9.96
N PHE A 128 -27.59 -1.34 11.29
CA PHE A 128 -27.87 -0.03 11.86
C PHE A 128 -26.84 1.03 11.44
N GLU A 129 -25.54 0.70 11.46
CA GLU A 129 -24.50 1.61 10.96
C GLU A 129 -24.62 1.85 9.45
N THR A 130 -24.95 0.82 8.66
CA THR A 130 -25.22 0.96 7.21
C THR A 130 -26.32 1.98 6.92
N ASP A 131 -27.46 1.88 7.63
CA ASP A 131 -28.56 2.83 7.45
C ASP A 131 -28.15 4.26 7.82
N LYS A 132 -27.27 4.43 8.80
CA LYS A 132 -26.74 5.74 9.16
C LYS A 132 -25.81 6.29 8.07
N ILE A 133 -24.86 5.49 7.60
CA ILE A 133 -23.92 5.85 6.53
C ILE A 133 -24.66 6.26 5.25
N ILE A 134 -25.70 5.51 4.87
CA ILE A 134 -26.53 5.82 3.69
C ILE A 134 -27.21 7.20 3.85
N LYS A 135 -27.80 7.47 5.02
CA LYS A 135 -28.47 8.75 5.32
C LYS A 135 -27.50 9.92 5.35
N ASP A 136 -26.28 9.70 5.84
CA ASP A 136 -25.23 10.72 5.87
C ASP A 136 -24.64 10.98 4.47
N SER A 137 -24.88 10.09 3.50
CA SER A 137 -24.30 10.11 2.15
C SER A 137 -25.27 10.51 1.01
N ILE A 138 -26.42 11.13 1.32
CA ILE A 138 -27.49 11.44 0.34
C ILE A 138 -26.99 12.18 -0.91
N GLN A 139 -26.11 13.18 -0.75
CA GLN A 139 -25.58 13.92 -1.91
C GLN A 139 -24.81 13.01 -2.87
N MET A 140 -23.99 12.11 -2.34
CA MET A 140 -23.20 11.18 -3.15
C MET A 140 -24.09 10.17 -3.87
N LEU A 141 -25.17 9.72 -3.22
CA LEU A 141 -26.17 8.84 -3.82
C LEU A 141 -26.88 9.54 -4.98
N PHE A 142 -27.28 10.80 -4.78
CA PHE A 142 -27.92 11.61 -5.82
C PHE A 142 -27.01 11.79 -7.04
N ASP A 143 -25.74 12.16 -6.83
CA ASP A 143 -24.76 12.35 -7.91
C ASP A 143 -24.51 11.07 -8.71
N ALA A 144 -24.61 9.90 -8.07
CA ALA A 144 -24.46 8.59 -8.69
C ALA A 144 -25.77 8.03 -9.29
N GLY A 145 -26.90 8.72 -9.12
CA GLY A 145 -28.22 8.27 -9.56
C GLY A 145 -28.71 7.01 -8.84
N LEU A 146 -28.36 6.85 -7.55
CA LEU A 146 -28.66 5.65 -6.75
C LEU A 146 -29.71 5.98 -5.68
N SER A 147 -30.74 5.13 -5.53
CA SER A 147 -31.71 5.28 -4.44
C SER A 147 -31.15 4.75 -3.10
N GLU A 148 -31.73 5.19 -1.98
CA GLU A 148 -31.36 4.66 -0.66
C GLU A 148 -31.66 3.15 -0.55
N GLU A 149 -32.75 2.68 -1.14
CA GLU A 149 -33.13 1.26 -1.18
C GLU A 149 -32.14 0.44 -1.99
N GLU A 150 -31.71 0.96 -3.14
CA GLU A 150 -30.68 0.32 -3.98
C GLU A 150 -29.34 0.28 -3.25
N ALA A 151 -28.94 1.38 -2.59
CA ALA A 151 -27.73 1.43 -1.78
C ALA A 151 -27.78 0.40 -0.65
N ARG A 152 -28.90 0.33 0.09
CA ARG A 152 -29.11 -0.66 1.16
C ARG A 152 -29.03 -2.09 0.64
N SER A 153 -29.67 -2.38 -0.48
CA SER A 153 -29.62 -3.73 -1.10
C SER A 153 -28.19 -4.11 -1.52
N ASN A 154 -27.42 -3.17 -2.07
CA ASN A 154 -26.04 -3.40 -2.44
C ASN A 154 -25.13 -3.57 -1.22
N MET A 155 -25.39 -2.87 -0.13
CA MET A 155 -24.62 -2.97 1.13
C MET A 155 -24.92 -4.26 1.90
N GLU A 156 -26.16 -4.77 1.85
CA GLU A 156 -26.60 -5.94 2.63
C GLU A 156 -25.75 -7.19 2.35
N MET A 157 -25.27 -7.37 1.12
CA MET A 157 -24.44 -8.53 0.76
C MET A 157 -23.08 -8.57 1.49
N TYR A 158 -22.62 -7.45 2.05
CA TYR A 158 -21.37 -7.36 2.81
C TYR A 158 -21.56 -7.58 4.31
N ILE A 159 -22.79 -7.50 4.83
CA ILE A 159 -23.06 -7.54 6.28
C ILE A 159 -22.65 -8.87 6.90
N ILE A 160 -23.04 -9.98 6.27
CA ILE A 160 -22.72 -11.33 6.76
C ILE A 160 -21.21 -11.59 6.66
N PRO A 161 -20.56 -11.40 5.48
CA PRO A 161 -19.11 -11.54 5.38
C PRO A 161 -18.32 -10.68 6.37
N LEU A 162 -18.72 -9.43 6.59
CA LEU A 162 -18.06 -8.55 7.54
C LEU A 162 -18.21 -9.05 8.98
N SER A 163 -19.43 -9.41 9.39
CA SER A 163 -19.69 -9.98 10.72
C SER A 163 -18.84 -11.24 10.98
N GLU A 164 -18.77 -12.14 10.01
CA GLU A 164 -17.98 -13.37 10.10
C GLU A 164 -16.46 -13.09 10.07
N PHE A 165 -16.00 -12.08 9.34
CA PHE A 165 -14.60 -11.64 9.34
C PHE A 165 -14.21 -11.14 10.73
N MET A 166 -15.05 -10.29 11.34
CA MET A 166 -14.84 -9.76 12.68
C MET A 166 -14.82 -10.90 13.72
N ASP A 167 -15.74 -11.86 13.63
CA ASP A 167 -15.78 -13.07 14.50
C ASP A 167 -14.56 -13.96 14.34
N THR A 168 -14.09 -14.13 13.11
CA THR A 168 -12.98 -15.04 12.83
C THR A 168 -11.63 -14.47 13.23
N TYR A 169 -11.38 -13.18 12.95
CA TYR A 169 -10.03 -12.61 13.03
C TYR A 169 -9.82 -11.64 14.19
N MET A 170 -10.85 -11.08 14.81
CA MET A 170 -10.70 -10.08 15.89
C MET A 170 -11.14 -10.58 17.27
N THR A 171 -11.73 -11.77 17.36
CA THR A 171 -12.16 -12.36 18.65
C THR A 171 -10.98 -12.97 19.41
N GLU A 172 -10.89 -12.71 20.72
CA GLU A 172 -9.83 -13.22 21.61
C GLU A 172 -9.72 -14.76 21.63
N LYS A 173 -10.81 -15.47 21.31
CA LYS A 173 -10.87 -16.93 21.18
C LYS A 173 -11.16 -17.32 19.73
N PRO A 174 -10.14 -17.37 18.86
CA PRO A 174 -10.35 -17.67 17.45
C PRO A 174 -10.98 -19.06 17.28
N ARG A 175 -12.12 -19.12 16.58
CA ARG A 175 -12.78 -20.39 16.24
C ARG A 175 -11.94 -21.11 15.20
N LYS A 176 -11.12 -22.08 15.64
CA LYS A 176 -10.19 -22.87 14.81
C LYS A 176 -10.80 -23.51 13.55
N HIS A 177 -12.13 -23.68 13.50
CA HIS A 177 -12.81 -24.27 12.36
C HIS A 177 -12.86 -23.36 11.12
N MET A 178 -12.97 -22.03 11.30
CA MET A 178 -13.13 -21.08 10.18
C MET A 178 -11.79 -20.73 9.50
N GLN A 179 -10.69 -20.73 10.25
CA GLN A 179 -9.35 -20.45 9.70
C GLN A 179 -8.87 -21.49 8.68
N LYS A 180 -9.37 -22.74 8.75
CA LYS A 180 -8.97 -23.84 7.83
C LYS A 180 -9.39 -23.61 6.38
N GLN A 181 -10.37 -22.75 6.12
CA GLN A 181 -10.84 -22.42 4.76
C GLN A 181 -10.27 -21.10 4.23
N SER A 182 -9.49 -20.39 5.05
CA SER A 182 -8.96 -19.08 4.69
C SER A 182 -7.49 -19.14 4.29
N ASN A 183 -7.07 -18.22 3.43
CA ASN A 183 -5.68 -18.12 2.97
C ASN A 183 -4.73 -17.47 3.99
N TRP A 184 -5.22 -17.11 5.19
CA TRP A 184 -4.42 -16.54 6.26
C TRP A 184 -4.88 -17.04 7.64
N SER A 185 -3.95 -17.58 8.41
CA SER A 185 -4.22 -18.22 9.71
C SER A 185 -3.89 -17.34 10.92
N GLY A 186 -3.69 -16.03 10.72
CA GLY A 186 -3.36 -15.10 11.79
C GLY A 186 -4.55 -14.59 12.59
N HIS A 187 -4.26 -13.65 13.48
CA HIS A 187 -5.21 -12.96 14.35
C HIS A 187 -4.93 -11.46 14.33
N ILE A 188 -5.97 -10.63 14.28
CA ILE A 188 -5.85 -9.17 14.35
C ILE A 188 -5.99 -8.78 15.82
N ASN A 189 -4.88 -8.34 16.43
CA ASN A 189 -4.82 -7.98 17.84
C ASN A 189 -5.47 -6.60 18.06
N LYS A 190 -5.11 -5.65 17.21
CA LYS A 190 -5.47 -4.23 17.37
C LYS A 190 -5.51 -3.52 16.02
N VAL A 191 -6.44 -2.57 15.90
CA VAL A 191 -6.45 -1.54 14.86
C VAL A 191 -5.64 -0.37 15.40
N LEU A 192 -4.52 -0.05 14.75
CA LEU A 192 -3.63 1.04 15.15
C LEU A 192 -4.10 2.37 14.58
N ASP A 193 -4.52 2.36 13.31
CA ASP A 193 -5.04 3.53 12.62
C ASP A 193 -6.02 3.13 11.51
N ILE A 194 -6.86 4.07 11.10
CA ILE A 194 -7.84 3.97 10.01
C ILE A 194 -7.61 5.15 9.06
N GLU A 195 -7.58 4.87 7.75
CA GLU A 195 -7.31 5.89 6.73
C GLU A 195 -5.98 6.65 6.91
N GLU A 196 -4.94 5.94 7.35
CA GLU A 196 -3.62 6.51 7.65
C GLU A 196 -2.99 7.13 6.39
N ASN A 197 -2.67 8.42 6.45
CA ASN A 197 -2.02 9.13 5.36
C ASN A 197 -0.50 9.14 5.57
N LEU A 198 0.23 8.50 4.66
CA LEU A 198 1.69 8.43 4.67
C LEU A 198 2.28 9.31 3.59
N CYS A 199 3.36 10.02 3.94
CA CYS A 199 4.20 10.76 3.01
C CYS A 199 5.67 10.39 3.29
N CYS A 200 6.32 9.73 2.33
CA CYS A 200 7.68 9.23 2.48
C CYS A 200 8.58 9.80 1.37
N PRO A 201 9.16 11.01 1.55
CA PRO A 201 10.11 11.59 0.60
C PRO A 201 11.30 10.69 0.29
N LYS A 202 11.78 9.89 1.26
CA LYS A 202 12.85 8.90 1.04
C LYS A 202 12.53 7.90 -0.08
N LEU A 203 11.26 7.55 -0.28
CA LEU A 203 10.78 6.71 -1.38
C LEU A 203 10.12 7.52 -2.50
N GLY A 204 9.91 8.81 -2.27
CA GLY A 204 9.15 9.67 -3.16
C GLY A 204 7.73 9.16 -3.38
N LEU A 205 7.12 8.64 -2.32
CA LEU A 205 5.80 8.02 -2.32
C LEU A 205 4.88 8.71 -1.31
N LYS A 206 3.59 8.69 -1.61
CA LYS A 206 2.52 8.92 -0.63
C LYS A 206 1.48 7.81 -0.71
N GLY A 207 0.74 7.59 0.35
CA GLY A 207 -0.31 6.57 0.38
C GLY A 207 -1.39 6.91 1.40
N LYS A 208 -2.55 6.29 1.21
CA LYS A 208 -3.65 6.28 2.18
C LYS A 208 -3.99 4.83 2.45
N ILE A 209 -3.58 4.33 3.62
CA ILE A 209 -3.81 2.93 4.01
C ILE A 209 -5.22 2.84 4.59
N ASP A 210 -6.05 1.88 4.14
CA ASP A 210 -7.42 1.75 4.66
C ASP A 210 -7.43 1.49 6.18
N ALA A 211 -6.58 0.57 6.64
CA ALA A 211 -6.35 0.33 8.07
C ALA A 211 -4.92 -0.16 8.33
N THR A 212 -4.31 0.31 9.41
CA THR A 212 -3.03 -0.19 9.90
C THR A 212 -3.28 -1.07 11.12
N LEU A 213 -2.83 -2.32 11.06
CA LEU A 213 -3.20 -3.36 12.02
C LEU A 213 -1.96 -3.91 12.74
N GLU A 214 -2.12 -4.18 14.03
CA GLU A 214 -1.23 -5.08 14.77
C GLU A 214 -1.82 -6.50 14.72
N VAL A 215 -1.04 -7.46 14.20
CA VAL A 215 -1.49 -8.83 13.97
C VAL A 215 -0.53 -9.85 14.57
N THR A 216 -1.06 -11.00 14.99
CA THR A 216 -0.28 -12.18 15.33
C THR A 216 -0.32 -13.16 14.16
N ILE A 217 0.84 -13.54 13.64
CA ILE A 217 0.96 -14.51 12.55
C ILE A 217 1.58 -15.79 13.09
N HIS A 218 0.97 -16.93 12.76
CA HIS A 218 1.42 -18.26 13.15
C HIS A 218 2.31 -18.85 12.06
N GLU A 219 3.59 -18.95 12.34
CA GLU A 219 4.59 -19.55 11.45
C GLU A 219 5.10 -20.88 12.03
N ARG A 220 5.89 -21.61 11.25
CA ARG A 220 6.47 -22.89 11.69
C ARG A 220 7.36 -22.72 12.92
N ASP A 221 8.05 -21.59 13.02
CA ASP A 221 9.05 -21.31 14.05
C ASP A 221 8.47 -20.57 15.27
N GLY A 222 7.16 -20.31 15.29
CA GLY A 222 6.48 -19.69 16.41
C GLY A 222 5.40 -18.68 16.01
N ARG A 223 5.02 -17.85 16.98
CA ARG A 223 4.09 -16.73 16.78
C ARG A 223 4.89 -15.45 16.66
N ARG A 224 4.53 -14.61 15.69
CA ARG A 224 5.18 -13.33 15.48
C ARG A 224 4.14 -12.22 15.46
N ASN A 225 4.40 -11.16 16.21
CA ASN A 225 3.59 -9.94 16.15
C ASN A 225 4.15 -9.04 15.06
N GLU A 226 3.28 -8.49 14.23
CA GLU A 226 3.64 -7.63 13.10
C GLU A 226 2.68 -6.46 12.98
N ILE A 227 3.17 -5.34 12.45
CA ILE A 227 2.34 -4.23 12.02
C ILE A 227 2.22 -4.31 10.51
N VAL A 228 0.99 -4.43 10.01
CA VAL A 228 0.72 -4.63 8.58
C VAL A 228 -0.39 -3.69 8.10
N PRO A 229 -0.29 -3.19 6.85
CA PRO A 229 -1.39 -2.51 6.20
C PRO A 229 -2.47 -3.52 5.80
N LEU A 230 -3.72 -3.14 5.96
CA LEU A 230 -4.89 -3.79 5.37
C LEU A 230 -5.37 -2.92 4.20
N GLU A 231 -5.59 -3.55 3.05
CA GLU A 231 -6.26 -2.95 1.89
C GLU A 231 -7.58 -3.67 1.67
N LEU A 232 -8.67 -2.90 1.60
CA LEU A 232 -10.00 -3.39 1.32
C LEU A 232 -10.32 -3.20 -0.17
N LYS A 233 -10.97 -4.21 -0.77
CA LYS A 233 -11.48 -4.13 -2.14
C LYS A 233 -12.96 -4.52 -2.16
N SER A 234 -13.79 -3.59 -2.63
CA SER A 234 -15.24 -3.73 -2.76
C SER A 234 -15.68 -4.52 -4.01
N GLY A 235 -14.80 -4.64 -5.01
CA GLY A 235 -15.05 -5.33 -6.28
C GLY A 235 -14.88 -6.86 -6.23
N ARG A 236 -14.85 -7.50 -7.41
CA ARG A 236 -14.56 -8.94 -7.54
C ARG A 236 -13.14 -9.24 -7.05
N ALA A 237 -12.96 -10.43 -6.49
CA ALA A 237 -11.67 -10.90 -6.05
C ALA A 237 -10.76 -11.24 -7.24
N THR A 238 -9.88 -10.32 -7.63
CA THR A 238 -8.91 -10.52 -8.72
C THR A 238 -7.51 -10.85 -8.22
N VAL A 239 -7.17 -10.44 -6.98
CA VAL A 239 -5.79 -10.48 -6.44
C VAL A 239 -4.77 -9.99 -7.46
N SER A 240 -5.08 -8.87 -8.10
CA SER A 240 -4.29 -8.36 -9.20
C SER A 240 -2.89 -7.92 -8.75
N VAL A 241 -1.98 -7.79 -9.71
CA VAL A 241 -0.62 -7.30 -9.46
C VAL A 241 -0.66 -5.90 -8.88
N GLU A 242 -1.64 -5.07 -9.23
CA GLU A 242 -1.80 -3.73 -8.66
C GLU A 242 -2.18 -3.77 -7.19
N HIS A 243 -3.14 -4.62 -6.81
CA HIS A 243 -3.55 -4.76 -5.41
C HIS A 243 -2.39 -5.27 -4.55
N ARG A 244 -1.57 -6.18 -5.10
CA ARG A 244 -0.35 -6.64 -4.44
C ARG A 244 0.69 -5.52 -4.32
N GLY A 245 0.98 -4.83 -5.42
CA GLY A 245 1.95 -3.74 -5.45
C GLY A 245 1.60 -2.61 -4.48
N GLN A 246 0.31 -2.31 -4.30
CA GLN A 246 -0.16 -1.26 -3.41
C GLN A 246 0.21 -1.58 -1.96
N LEU A 247 -0.08 -2.82 -1.52
CA LEU A 247 0.31 -3.32 -0.19
C LEU A 247 1.82 -3.37 0.01
N VAL A 248 2.59 -3.72 -1.02
CA VAL A 248 4.07 -3.68 -0.96
C VAL A 248 4.57 -2.27 -0.72
N LEU A 249 4.07 -1.29 -1.47
CA LEU A 249 4.44 0.12 -1.31
C LEU A 249 4.04 0.65 0.08
N TYR A 250 2.87 0.26 0.59
CA TYR A 250 2.43 0.61 1.93
C TYR A 250 3.34 0.02 3.01
N GLY A 251 3.71 -1.25 2.89
CA GLY A 251 4.68 -1.88 3.78
C GLY A 251 6.01 -1.13 3.78
N MET A 252 6.52 -0.75 2.60
CA MET A 252 7.79 -0.02 2.50
C MET A 252 7.72 1.34 3.19
N MET A 253 6.60 2.06 3.07
CA MET A 253 6.37 3.32 3.77
C MET A 253 6.27 3.11 5.28
N LEU A 254 5.53 2.11 5.76
CA LEU A 254 5.44 1.75 7.18
C LEU A 254 6.80 1.34 7.77
N SER A 255 7.61 0.59 7.02
CA SER A 255 8.98 0.23 7.42
C SER A 255 9.80 1.49 7.71
N LEU A 256 9.75 2.48 6.81
CA LEU A 256 10.44 3.75 7.01
C LEU A 256 9.92 4.56 8.20
N MET A 257 8.61 4.57 8.43
CA MET A 257 8.02 5.26 9.59
C MET A 257 8.47 4.63 10.92
N ARG A 258 8.80 3.33 10.90
CA ARG A 258 9.37 2.60 12.04
C ARG A 258 10.91 2.63 12.08
N GLU A 259 11.53 3.47 11.27
CA GLU A 259 12.99 3.59 11.15
C GLU A 259 13.71 2.31 10.68
N GLU A 260 12.97 1.39 10.05
CA GLU A 260 13.51 0.18 9.44
C GLU A 260 13.99 0.45 8.01
N ASP A 261 14.94 -0.35 7.53
CA ASP A 261 15.38 -0.30 6.14
C ASP A 261 14.38 -1.04 5.24
N PRO A 262 13.61 -0.35 4.36
CA PRO A 262 12.61 -1.00 3.50
C PRO A 262 13.23 -1.96 2.47
N THR A 263 14.55 -1.90 2.25
CA THR A 263 15.27 -2.85 1.38
C THR A 263 15.48 -4.21 2.05
N GLN A 264 15.50 -4.25 3.38
CA GLN A 264 15.75 -5.46 4.17
C GLN A 264 14.52 -5.93 4.93
N ALA A 265 13.72 -5.00 5.46
CA ALA A 265 12.52 -5.29 6.23
C ALA A 265 11.57 -6.19 5.45
N ILE A 266 10.98 -7.16 6.14
CA ILE A 266 9.99 -8.06 5.57
C ILE A 266 8.73 -7.24 5.32
N GLN A 267 8.25 -7.24 4.08
CA GLN A 267 7.03 -6.55 3.72
C GLN A 267 5.88 -7.54 3.75
N ARG A 268 4.87 -7.25 4.56
CA ARG A 268 3.63 -8.01 4.68
C ARG A 268 2.46 -7.06 4.67
N GLY A 269 1.34 -7.51 4.15
CA GLY A 269 0.08 -6.79 4.12
C GLY A 269 -1.09 -7.75 4.01
N LEU A 270 -2.28 -7.28 4.35
CA LEU A 270 -3.51 -8.04 4.26
C LEU A 270 -4.39 -7.43 3.17
N LEU A 271 -4.87 -8.28 2.26
CA LEU A 271 -5.82 -7.90 1.22
C LEU A 271 -7.16 -8.55 1.53
N LEU A 272 -8.19 -7.72 1.71
CA LEU A 272 -9.53 -8.17 2.07
C LEU A 272 -10.53 -7.92 0.93
N TYR A 273 -11.22 -8.98 0.52
CA TYR A 273 -12.43 -8.89 -0.28
C TYR A 273 -13.61 -9.45 0.51
N LEU A 274 -14.76 -8.80 0.37
CA LEU A 274 -15.99 -9.17 1.07
C LEU A 274 -17.17 -9.48 0.13
N LYS A 275 -17.03 -9.18 -1.17
CA LYS A 275 -18.15 -9.24 -2.14
C LYS A 275 -18.69 -10.65 -2.39
N GLU A 276 -17.80 -11.64 -2.47
CA GLU A 276 -18.14 -13.04 -2.79
C GLU A 276 -17.93 -13.95 -1.56
N GLY A 277 -17.99 -13.37 -0.36
CA GLY A 277 -17.58 -13.98 0.90
C GLY A 277 -16.25 -13.46 1.41
N ILE A 278 -15.77 -14.00 2.52
CA ILE A 278 -14.51 -13.57 3.15
C ILE A 278 -13.33 -14.14 2.39
N MET A 279 -12.61 -13.27 1.70
CA MET A 279 -11.30 -13.60 1.16
C MET A 279 -10.26 -12.66 1.76
N LEU A 280 -9.61 -13.12 2.81
CA LEU A 280 -8.46 -12.47 3.42
C LEU A 280 -7.19 -13.17 2.96
N ARG A 281 -6.28 -12.42 2.34
CA ARG A 281 -5.02 -12.96 1.82
C ARG A 281 -3.84 -12.15 2.33
N GLU A 282 -2.84 -12.87 2.81
CA GLU A 282 -1.54 -12.25 3.08
C GLU A 282 -0.79 -12.00 1.77
N VAL A 283 -0.30 -10.77 1.63
CA VAL A 283 0.63 -10.37 0.59
C VAL A 283 1.97 -10.17 1.24
N SER A 284 2.98 -10.90 0.75
CA SER A 284 4.38 -10.67 1.06
C SER A 284 5.19 -10.52 -0.22
N CYS A 285 6.34 -9.85 -0.12
CA CYS A 285 7.22 -9.63 -1.27
C CYS A 285 8.71 -9.78 -0.96
N GLY A 286 9.46 -10.23 -1.98
CA GLY A 286 10.91 -10.22 -1.98
C GLY A 286 11.49 -8.84 -2.32
N TYR A 287 12.82 -8.72 -2.31
CA TYR A 287 13.51 -7.51 -2.76
C TYR A 287 13.25 -7.15 -4.24
N PRO A 288 13.23 -8.10 -5.20
CA PRO A 288 13.01 -7.76 -6.62
C PRO A 288 11.71 -7.01 -6.88
N GLU A 289 10.61 -7.42 -6.25
CA GLU A 289 9.29 -6.77 -6.40
C GLU A 289 9.31 -5.33 -5.85
N ARG A 290 9.97 -5.09 -4.71
CA ARG A 290 10.18 -3.74 -4.16
C ARG A 290 11.00 -2.86 -5.09
N ARG A 291 12.11 -3.39 -5.58
CA ARG A 291 13.00 -2.71 -6.53
C ARG A 291 12.22 -2.31 -7.78
N ASP A 292 11.48 -3.25 -8.37
CA ASP A 292 10.77 -3.04 -9.64
C ASP A 292 9.64 -2.01 -9.48
N LEU A 293 8.96 -1.98 -8.33
CA LEU A 293 7.96 -0.95 -8.03
C LEU A 293 8.59 0.45 -7.90
N ILE A 294 9.77 0.56 -7.28
CA ILE A 294 10.51 1.84 -7.20
C ILE A 294 11.05 2.26 -8.57
N MET A 295 11.51 1.31 -9.38
CA MET A 295 11.90 1.58 -10.77
C MET A 295 10.72 2.05 -11.62
N LEU A 296 9.55 1.43 -11.48
CA LEU A 296 8.32 1.88 -12.15
C LEU A 296 7.93 3.30 -11.70
N ARG A 297 7.98 3.57 -10.40
CA ARG A 297 7.77 4.91 -9.83
C ARG A 297 8.72 5.92 -10.46
N ASN A 298 10.00 5.59 -10.59
CA ASN A 298 11.00 6.45 -11.21
C ASN A 298 10.71 6.73 -12.70
N GLN A 299 10.26 5.72 -13.44
CA GLN A 299 9.84 5.89 -14.84
C GLN A 299 8.64 6.83 -14.96
N LEU A 300 7.62 6.67 -14.11
CA LEU A 300 6.44 7.55 -14.11
C LEU A 300 6.81 9.00 -13.83
N VAL A 301 7.75 9.24 -12.92
CA VAL A 301 8.26 10.59 -12.67
C VAL A 301 8.94 11.17 -13.91
N HIS A 302 9.62 10.39 -14.74
CA HIS A 302 10.22 10.92 -15.97
C HIS A 302 9.16 11.41 -16.97
N TRP A 303 8.06 10.65 -17.13
CA TRP A 303 6.98 10.98 -18.05
C TRP A 303 6.10 12.16 -17.61
N ASP A 304 6.13 12.50 -16.32
CA ASP A 304 5.31 13.59 -15.78
C ASP A 304 5.96 14.98 -15.91
N GLN A 305 7.12 15.07 -16.58
CA GLN A 305 7.69 16.35 -17.06
C GLN A 305 7.00 16.84 -18.34
#